data_AF-A0A2D9N2C1-F1
#
_entry.id   AF-A0A2D9N2C1-F1
#
_cell.length_a   1.000
_cell.length_b   1.000
_cell.length_c   1.000
_cell.angle_alpha   90.00
_cell.angle_beta   90.00
_cell.angle_gamma   90.00
#
_symmetry.space_group_name_H-M   'P 1'
#
loop_
_entity.id
_entity.type
_entity.pdbx_description
1 polymer ?
#
loop_
_entity_poly.entity_id
_entity_poly.type
_entity_poly.pdbx_seq_one_letter_code
_entity_poly.pdbx_strand_id
1 'polypeptide(L)'
;MYNIKLGWEIILKELACPKATQDLELNTKNRDAAVKAEHIQYGPLNLEDEDYWERYAKRWNTTADVAKQSNCSNCIAFDISPRMDKCMPLTTDEDGRLGYCWMHHFKCHSARTCYTWAKGGPIDDDKTSKENQMRGEQ
;
A
#
# COMPACT_ATOMS: atom_id res chain seq x y z
N MET A 1 36.58 -14.10 -5.12
CA MET A 1 35.67 -13.43 -6.08
C MET A 1 34.34 -13.22 -5.38
N TYR A 2 34.25 -12.21 -4.51
CA TYR A 2 32.95 -11.82 -3.96
C TYR A 2 32.11 -11.25 -5.10
N ASN A 3 30.86 -11.71 -5.11
CA ASN A 3 29.97 -11.83 -6.26
C ASN A 3 29.60 -10.45 -6.86
N ILE A 4 30.33 -9.99 -7.89
CA ILE A 4 30.05 -8.71 -8.60
C ILE A 4 28.61 -8.69 -9.18
N LYS A 5 28.07 -9.85 -9.57
CA LYS A 5 26.65 -9.98 -9.99
C LYS A 5 25.67 -9.58 -8.89
N LEU A 6 25.97 -9.94 -7.64
CA LEU A 6 25.11 -9.62 -6.49
C LEU A 6 25.05 -8.11 -6.26
N GLY A 7 26.15 -7.39 -6.48
CA GLY A 7 26.20 -5.93 -6.33
C GLY A 7 25.34 -5.18 -7.35
N TRP A 8 25.37 -5.60 -8.63
CA TRP A 8 24.60 -4.94 -9.69
C TRP A 8 23.09 -5.21 -9.59
N GLU A 9 22.70 -6.45 -9.26
CA GLU A 9 21.29 -6.79 -9.04
C GLU A 9 20.68 -6.02 -7.87
N ILE A 10 21.44 -5.80 -6.80
CA ILE A 10 21.02 -4.98 -5.65
C ILE A 10 20.84 -3.52 -6.06
N ILE A 11 21.82 -2.92 -6.77
CA ILE A 11 21.74 -1.53 -7.24
C ILE A 11 20.56 -1.33 -8.21
N LEU A 12 20.32 -2.30 -9.10
CA LEU A 12 19.16 -2.27 -9.98
C LEU A 12 17.85 -2.33 -9.21
N LYS A 13 17.74 -3.19 -8.19
CA LYS A 13 16.55 -3.25 -7.32
C LYS A 13 16.33 -1.96 -6.53
N GLU A 14 17.40 -1.33 -6.02
CA GLU A 14 17.31 -0.05 -5.29
C GLU A 14 16.83 1.12 -6.16
N LEU A 15 17.08 1.05 -7.47
CA LEU A 15 16.72 2.09 -8.44
C LEU A 15 15.40 1.80 -9.16
N ALA A 16 14.94 0.54 -9.19
CA ALA A 16 13.75 0.13 -9.94
C ALA A 16 12.45 0.44 -9.18
N CYS A 17 11.43 0.85 -9.93
CA CYS A 17 10.06 0.93 -9.44
C CYS A 17 9.49 -0.48 -9.17
N PRO A 18 8.66 -0.67 -8.13
CA PRO A 18 8.03 -1.96 -7.90
C PRO A 18 7.19 -2.37 -9.11
N LYS A 19 7.20 -3.64 -9.51
CA LYS A 19 6.59 -4.09 -10.78
C LYS A 19 5.10 -3.70 -10.89
N ALA A 20 4.33 -3.85 -9.82
CA ALA A 20 2.90 -3.50 -9.81
C ALA A 20 2.62 -2.00 -9.96
N THR A 21 3.62 -1.14 -9.84
CA THR A 21 3.47 0.29 -10.16
C THR A 21 3.39 0.52 -11.68
N GLN A 22 4.01 -0.35 -12.47
CA GLN A 22 4.10 -0.25 -13.93
C GLN A 22 3.20 -1.24 -14.66
N ASP A 23 2.88 -2.38 -14.03
CA ASP A 23 2.12 -3.48 -14.61
C ASP A 23 0.67 -3.45 -14.11
N LEU A 24 -0.27 -3.06 -14.99
CA LEU A 24 -1.69 -2.95 -14.67
C LEU A 24 -2.33 -4.30 -14.32
N GLU A 25 -1.95 -5.37 -15.03
CA GLU A 25 -2.52 -6.70 -14.82
C GLU A 25 -2.08 -7.23 -13.46
N LEU A 26 -0.78 -7.14 -13.15
CA LEU A 26 -0.24 -7.54 -11.85
C LEU A 26 -0.86 -6.73 -10.71
N ASN A 27 -0.95 -5.40 -10.87
CA ASN A 27 -1.59 -4.54 -9.89
C ASN A 27 -3.04 -4.96 -9.60
N THR A 28 -3.80 -5.21 -10.66
CA THR A 28 -5.22 -5.59 -10.56
C THR A 28 -5.37 -6.94 -9.89
N LYS A 29 -4.54 -7.91 -10.27
CA LYS A 29 -4.49 -9.23 -9.63
C LYS A 29 -4.21 -9.14 -8.13
N ASN A 30 -3.23 -8.33 -7.72
CA ASN A 30 -2.86 -8.16 -6.32
C ASN A 30 -3.97 -7.46 -5.52
N ARG A 31 -4.56 -6.40 -6.08
CA ARG A 31 -5.69 -5.68 -5.46
C ARG A 31 -6.91 -6.61 -5.29
N ASP A 32 -7.26 -7.37 -6.32
CA ASP A 32 -8.40 -8.29 -6.25
C ASP A 32 -8.19 -9.40 -5.22
N ALA A 33 -6.96 -9.90 -5.10
CA ALA A 33 -6.59 -10.85 -4.05
C ALA A 33 -6.76 -10.22 -2.65
N ALA A 34 -6.32 -8.97 -2.45
CA ALA A 34 -6.46 -8.24 -1.19
C ALA A 34 -7.93 -7.92 -0.82
N VAL A 35 -8.78 -7.66 -1.82
CA VAL A 35 -10.24 -7.49 -1.61
C VAL A 35 -10.88 -8.81 -1.18
N LYS A 36 -10.52 -9.93 -1.82
CA LYS A 36 -11.16 -11.24 -1.60
C LYS A 36 -10.67 -11.96 -0.35
N ALA A 37 -9.41 -11.77 0.05
CA ALA A 37 -8.85 -12.47 1.20
C ALA A 37 -9.52 -12.03 2.51
N GLU A 38 -10.09 -12.98 3.26
CA GLU A 38 -10.81 -12.70 4.53
C GLU A 38 -9.93 -12.03 5.59
N HIS A 39 -8.62 -12.28 5.57
CA HIS A 39 -7.67 -11.69 6.50
C HIS A 39 -7.15 -10.32 6.06
N ILE A 40 -7.48 -9.85 4.85
CA ILE A 40 -7.06 -8.53 4.33
C ILE A 40 -8.28 -7.62 4.14
N GLN A 41 -9.29 -8.04 3.38
CA GLN A 41 -10.53 -7.28 3.14
C GLN A 41 -10.27 -5.81 2.79
N TYR A 42 -9.42 -5.55 1.78
CA TYR A 42 -9.15 -4.18 1.35
C TYR A 42 -10.42 -3.48 0.84
N GLY A 43 -10.70 -2.28 1.34
CA GLY A 43 -11.93 -1.56 1.02
C GLY A 43 -12.13 -0.30 1.88
N PRO A 44 -13.37 0.22 1.94
CA PRO A 44 -14.51 -0.20 1.13
C PRO A 44 -14.33 0.17 -0.35
N LEU A 45 -15.21 -0.36 -1.23
CA LEU A 45 -15.29 0.10 -2.61
C LEU A 45 -15.74 1.57 -2.67
N ASN A 46 -16.80 1.88 -1.92
CA ASN A 46 -17.38 3.22 -1.75
C ASN A 46 -17.19 3.66 -0.29
N LEU A 47 -16.72 4.88 -0.05
CA LEU A 47 -16.44 5.35 1.32
C LEU A 47 -17.68 5.45 2.22
N GLU A 48 -18.87 5.53 1.61
CA GLU A 48 -20.18 5.59 2.27
C GLU A 48 -20.73 4.20 2.68
N ASP A 49 -19.99 3.10 2.42
CA ASP A 49 -20.41 1.74 2.82
C ASP A 49 -20.36 1.56 4.34
N GLU A 50 -21.47 1.89 5.01
CA GLU A 50 -21.63 1.78 6.47
C GLU A 50 -21.41 0.34 6.97
N ASP A 51 -21.92 -0.66 6.23
CA ASP A 51 -21.79 -2.06 6.60
C ASP A 51 -20.32 -2.51 6.59
N TYR A 52 -19.50 -2.03 5.65
CA TYR A 52 -18.06 -2.29 5.67
C TYR A 52 -17.40 -1.72 6.92
N TRP A 53 -17.70 -0.46 7.26
CA TRP A 53 -17.09 0.20 8.42
C TRP A 53 -17.50 -0.47 9.73
N GLU A 54 -18.74 -0.93 9.86
CA GLU A 54 -19.19 -1.71 11.02
C GLU A 54 -18.45 -3.06 11.15
N ARG A 55 -18.29 -3.79 10.03
CA ARG A 55 -17.51 -5.05 10.03
C ARG A 55 -16.03 -4.80 10.37
N TYR A 56 -15.45 -3.73 9.82
CA TYR A 56 -14.08 -3.32 10.10
C TYR A 56 -13.89 -2.96 11.57
N ALA A 57 -14.81 -2.17 12.15
CA ALA A 57 -14.79 -1.81 13.55
C ALA A 57 -14.89 -3.03 14.47
N LYS A 58 -15.78 -3.97 14.15
CA LYS A 58 -15.90 -5.25 14.87
C LYS A 58 -14.60 -6.05 14.86
N ARG A 59 -13.87 -6.08 13.73
CA ARG A 59 -12.58 -6.78 13.61
C ARG A 59 -11.51 -6.22 14.56
N TRP A 60 -11.58 -4.92 14.86
CA TRP A 60 -10.66 -4.19 15.73
C TRP A 60 -11.22 -3.89 17.13
N ASN A 61 -12.40 -4.43 17.46
CA ASN A 61 -13.09 -4.22 18.73
C ASN A 61 -13.25 -2.73 19.09
N THR A 62 -13.76 -1.95 18.12
CA THR A 62 -13.97 -0.50 18.24
C THR A 62 -15.28 -0.07 17.57
N THR A 63 -15.54 1.22 17.41
CA THR A 63 -16.70 1.77 16.68
C THR A 63 -16.36 2.12 15.23
N ALA A 64 -17.36 2.19 14.34
CA ALA A 64 -17.17 2.60 12.95
C ALA A 64 -16.46 3.95 12.82
N ASP A 65 -16.81 4.93 13.66
CA ASP A 65 -16.19 6.26 13.66
C ASP A 65 -14.71 6.24 14.02
N VAL A 66 -14.31 5.41 15.00
CA VAL A 66 -12.89 5.23 15.35
C VAL A 66 -12.17 4.44 14.26
N ALA A 67 -12.82 3.43 13.69
CA ALA A 67 -12.25 2.59 12.64
C ALA A 67 -11.97 3.40 11.36
N LYS A 68 -12.86 4.33 10.97
CA LYS A 68 -12.67 5.25 9.83
C LYS A 68 -11.40 6.10 9.93
N GLN A 69 -10.89 6.34 11.13
CA GLN A 69 -9.63 7.05 11.36
C GLN A 69 -8.39 6.19 11.04
N SER A 70 -8.55 4.87 10.86
CA SER A 70 -7.48 3.93 10.55
C SER A 70 -7.53 3.57 9.06
N ASN A 71 -6.89 4.38 8.22
CA ASN A 71 -6.93 4.26 6.77
C ASN A 71 -5.51 4.26 6.17
N CYS A 72 -5.40 4.08 4.86
CA CYS A 72 -4.13 4.00 4.17
C CYS A 72 -3.27 5.24 4.40
N SER A 73 -3.87 6.44 4.50
CA SER A 73 -3.12 7.70 4.68
C SER A 73 -2.23 7.73 5.93
N ASN A 74 -2.54 6.96 6.98
CA ASN A 74 -1.75 6.86 8.21
C ASN A 74 -1.19 5.45 8.46
N CYS A 75 -1.24 4.58 7.45
CA CYS A 75 -0.73 3.23 7.50
C CYS A 75 0.76 3.19 7.16
N ILE A 76 1.56 2.48 7.97
CA ILE A 76 3.00 2.27 7.73
C ILE A 76 3.30 1.57 6.39
N ALA A 77 2.28 0.98 5.77
CA ALA A 77 2.37 0.33 4.47
C ALA A 77 2.25 1.28 3.28
N PHE A 78 1.75 2.50 3.50
CA PHE A 78 1.33 3.41 2.45
C PHE A 78 2.47 4.33 2.02
N ASP A 79 2.94 4.14 0.79
CA ASP A 79 4.11 4.81 0.25
C ASP A 79 3.74 5.88 -0.77
N ILE A 80 4.12 7.12 -0.44
CA ILE A 80 3.98 8.34 -1.23
C ILE A 80 5.32 9.10 -1.29
N SER A 81 6.43 8.39 -1.08
CA SER A 81 7.78 8.97 -1.15
C SER A 81 8.06 9.58 -2.53
N PRO A 82 9.00 10.55 -2.64
CA PRO A 82 9.38 11.14 -3.92
C PRO A 82 9.73 10.13 -5.02
N ARG A 83 10.35 8.99 -4.68
CA ARG A 83 10.61 7.90 -5.62
C ARG A 83 9.32 7.23 -6.08
N MET A 84 8.36 7.02 -5.17
CA MET A 84 7.10 6.37 -5.50
C MET A 84 6.22 7.27 -6.37
N ASP A 85 6.22 8.57 -6.09
CA ASP A 85 5.59 9.59 -6.94
C ASP A 85 6.16 9.58 -8.37
N LYS A 86 7.47 9.36 -8.54
CA LYS A 86 8.10 9.20 -9.87
C LYS A 86 7.69 7.89 -10.55
N CYS A 87 7.55 6.81 -9.79
CA CYS A 87 7.08 5.53 -10.31
C CYS A 87 5.62 5.57 -10.73
N MET A 88 4.80 6.36 -10.03
CA MET A 88 3.37 6.47 -10.26
C MET A 88 2.98 7.93 -10.25
N PRO A 89 3.21 8.67 -11.35
CA PRO A 89 2.82 10.07 -11.45
C PRO A 89 1.29 10.13 -11.55
N LEU A 90 0.60 10.00 -10.42
CA LEU A 90 -0.85 9.92 -10.34
C LEU A 90 -1.38 10.90 -9.30
N THR A 91 -2.49 11.50 -9.69
CA THR A 91 -3.15 12.64 -9.07
C THR A 91 -3.85 12.28 -7.76
N THR A 92 -3.92 13.28 -6.89
CA THR A 92 -4.83 13.34 -5.75
C THR A 92 -6.22 13.71 -6.29
N ASP A 93 -7.27 13.02 -5.87
CA ASP A 93 -8.66 13.43 -6.08
C ASP A 93 -9.20 14.14 -4.81
N GLU A 94 -10.48 14.47 -4.79
CA GLU A 94 -11.10 15.15 -3.65
C GLU A 94 -11.17 14.27 -2.39
N ASP A 95 -11.23 12.95 -2.56
CA ASP A 95 -11.33 11.97 -1.49
C ASP A 95 -9.96 11.55 -0.95
N GLY A 96 -8.88 11.75 -1.73
CA GLY A 96 -7.54 11.43 -1.28
C GLY A 96 -6.48 11.27 -2.37
N ARG A 97 -5.38 10.63 -1.97
CA ARG A 97 -4.19 10.44 -2.78
C ARG A 97 -3.99 8.96 -3.09
N LEU A 98 -3.53 8.67 -4.31
CA LEU A 98 -3.04 7.35 -4.65
C LEU A 98 -1.63 7.13 -4.05
N GLY A 99 -1.38 5.95 -3.50
CA GLY A 99 -0.06 5.53 -3.04
C GLY A 99 0.18 4.05 -3.30
N TYR A 100 1.36 3.55 -2.92
CA TYR A 100 1.70 2.14 -3.05
C TYR A 100 1.61 1.43 -1.71
N CYS A 101 0.95 0.27 -1.64
CA CYS A 101 1.00 -0.58 -0.46
C CYS A 101 2.16 -1.57 -0.61
N TRP A 102 3.25 -1.38 0.12
CA TRP A 102 4.42 -2.28 0.00
C TRP A 102 4.17 -3.68 0.58
N MET A 103 3.22 -3.82 1.52
CA MET A 103 2.87 -5.11 2.12
C MET A 103 2.06 -6.02 1.18
N HIS A 104 1.24 -5.43 0.30
CA HIS A 104 0.32 -6.16 -0.58
C HIS A 104 0.58 -5.94 -2.08
N HIS A 105 1.57 -5.13 -2.41
CA HIS A 105 2.08 -4.92 -3.75
C HIS A 105 1.05 -4.40 -4.77
N PHE A 106 0.26 -3.41 -4.40
CA PHE A 106 -0.68 -2.76 -5.32
C PHE A 106 -0.85 -1.26 -5.04
N LYS A 107 -1.36 -0.52 -6.02
CA LYS A 107 -1.74 0.90 -5.92
C LYS A 107 -3.03 1.03 -5.10
N CYS A 108 -2.96 1.71 -3.97
CA CYS A 108 -4.05 1.88 -3.02
C CYS A 108 -4.44 3.36 -2.84
N HIS A 109 -5.61 3.60 -2.27
CA HIS A 109 -6.17 4.93 -2.08
C HIS A 109 -6.11 5.35 -0.61
N SER A 110 -5.68 6.58 -0.31
CA SER A 110 -5.41 7.03 1.05
C SER A 110 -6.61 6.94 2.00
N ALA A 111 -7.84 7.09 1.48
CA ALA A 111 -9.07 7.00 2.28
C ALA A 111 -9.57 5.57 2.54
N ARG A 112 -9.01 4.56 1.86
CA ARG A 112 -9.38 3.16 2.06
C ARG A 112 -8.59 2.52 3.20
N THR A 113 -8.98 1.33 3.62
CA THR A 113 -8.35 0.57 4.70
C THR A 113 -8.33 -0.93 4.40
N CYS A 114 -7.75 -1.71 5.31
CA CYS A 114 -7.75 -3.17 5.30
C CYS A 114 -7.53 -3.70 6.73
N TYR A 115 -7.82 -4.98 6.94
CA TYR A 115 -7.67 -5.68 8.22
C TYR A 115 -6.21 -5.86 8.64
N THR A 116 -5.26 -5.65 7.73
CA THR A 116 -3.83 -5.65 8.02
C THR A 116 -3.26 -4.24 8.18
N TRP A 117 -4.12 -3.22 8.35
CA TRP A 117 -3.67 -1.86 8.66
C TRP A 117 -2.74 -1.86 9.87
N ALA A 118 -1.69 -1.03 9.82
CA ALA A 118 -0.76 -0.84 10.92
C ALA A 118 -0.37 0.64 11.03
N LYS A 119 -0.46 1.18 12.24
CA LYS A 119 -0.15 2.58 12.54
C LYS A 119 1.30 2.94 12.19
N GLY A 120 1.51 4.16 11.69
CA GLY A 120 2.85 4.76 11.62
C GLY A 120 3.27 5.28 10.24
N GLY A 121 2.33 5.46 9.32
CA GLY A 121 2.60 6.09 8.03
C GLY A 121 2.12 7.54 7.93
N PRO A 122 2.14 8.11 6.72
CA PRO A 122 2.60 7.47 5.48
C PRO A 122 4.12 7.36 5.41
N ILE A 123 4.64 6.56 4.46
CA ILE A 123 6.06 6.62 4.08
C ILE A 123 6.21 7.78 3.11
N ASP A 124 7.00 8.78 3.50
CA ASP A 124 7.25 10.00 2.75
C ASP A 124 8.73 10.20 2.38
N ASP A 125 9.60 9.24 2.71
CA ASP A 125 11.03 9.28 2.41
C ASP A 125 11.50 8.09 1.53
N ASP A 126 12.43 8.38 0.62
CA ASP A 126 12.95 7.41 -0.36
C ASP A 126 13.72 6.26 0.29
N LYS A 127 14.33 6.49 1.46
CA LYS A 127 15.15 5.47 2.14
C LYS A 127 14.25 4.36 2.68
N THR A 128 13.23 4.71 3.46
CA THR A 128 12.24 3.77 4.00
C THR A 128 11.50 3.06 2.87
N SER A 129 11.13 3.79 1.81
CA SER A 129 10.48 3.22 0.63
C SER A 129 11.34 2.13 -0.04
N LYS A 130 12.65 2.36 -0.23
CA LYS A 130 13.58 1.35 -0.78
C LYS A 130 13.74 0.16 0.14
N GLU A 131 13.94 0.39 1.44
CA GLU A 131 14.09 -0.67 2.44
C GLU A 131 12.87 -1.61 2.44
N ASN A 132 11.67 -1.04 2.36
CA ASN A 132 10.43 -1.82 2.34
C ASN A 132 10.23 -2.57 1.01
N GLN A 133 10.58 -1.98 -0.13
CA GLN A 133 10.56 -2.72 -1.40
C GLN A 133 11.50 -3.93 -1.36
N MET A 134 12.72 -3.77 -0.84
CA MET A 134 13.67 -4.88 -0.69
C MET A 134 13.18 -5.98 0.27
N ARG A 135 12.29 -5.65 1.21
CA ARG A 135 11.65 -6.62 2.11
C ARG A 135 10.50 -7.38 1.44
N GLY A 136 9.68 -6.67 0.67
CA GLY A 136 8.48 -7.26 0.06
C GLY A 136 8.73 -8.00 -1.26
N GLU A 137 9.79 -7.65 -2.02
CA GLU A 137 10.16 -8.34 -3.26
C GLU A 137 11.17 -9.51 -3.04
N GLN A 138 11.08 -10.19 -1.89
CA GLN A 138 11.88 -11.38 -1.56
C GLN A 138 11.25 -12.68 -2.09
#